data_AF-A0A401GYW0-F1
#
_entry.id   AF-A0A401GYW0-F1
#
_cell.length_a   1.000
_cell.length_b   1.000
_cell.length_c   1.000
_cell.angle_alpha   90.00
_cell.angle_beta   90.00
_cell.angle_gamma   90.00
#
_symmetry.space_group_name_H-M   'P 1'
#
loop_
_entity.id
_entity.type
_entity.pdbx_description
1 polymer ?
#
loop_
_entity_poly.entity_id
_entity_poly.type
_entity_poly.pdbx_seq_one_letter_code
_entity_poly.pdbx_strand_id
1 'polypeptide(L)'
;MLIITLLFSSVQRQTWVPFFDDVHAIIFLAPISCFDQVLAEDRSVNRLEDSVLLWKAVCANKLLARVDLVLFLNKCDILAAKLAAGVRLAKYVRNFGERANERDVVEKYFRSKFMAIHREYSPVPRKFYGFCTSVTDSTTTGGIIASVRDMVVREHLRASKLM
;
A
#
# COMPACT_ATOMS: atom_id res chain seq x y z
N MET A 1 -8.67 -11.79 -8.67
CA MET A 1 -8.11 -10.75 -7.77
C MET A 1 -6.94 -11.38 -7.05
N LEU A 2 -5.72 -11.10 -7.48
CA LEU A 2 -4.55 -11.62 -6.78
C LEU A 2 -4.30 -10.72 -5.57
N ILE A 3 -4.51 -11.25 -4.37
CA ILE A 3 -4.02 -10.61 -3.16
C ILE A 3 -2.52 -10.89 -3.13
N ILE A 4 -1.72 -9.98 -3.71
CA ILE A 4 -0.28 -10.02 -3.51
C ILE A 4 -0.02 -9.49 -2.10
N THR A 5 -0.21 -10.37 -1.13
CA THR A 5 0.34 -10.17 0.19
C THR A 5 1.85 -10.24 0.01
N LEU A 6 2.52 -9.08 -0.08
CA LEU A 6 3.98 -9.01 0.04
C LEU A 6 4.38 -9.39 1.47
N LEU A 7 4.21 -10.66 1.82
CA LEU A 7 4.73 -11.23 3.05
C LEU A 7 6.20 -11.54 2.82
N PHE A 8 7.03 -10.64 3.34
CA PHE A 8 8.32 -10.91 3.96
C PHE A 8 9.23 -11.94 3.27
N SER A 9 10.03 -11.48 2.32
CA SER A 9 11.49 -11.69 2.25
C SER A 9 11.97 -11.41 0.82
N SER A 10 13.18 -10.87 0.71
CA SER A 10 13.88 -10.59 -0.55
C SER A 10 13.89 -11.75 -1.57
N VAL A 11 13.72 -12.99 -1.12
CA VAL A 11 13.70 -14.21 -1.93
C VAL A 11 12.49 -14.29 -2.87
N GLN A 12 11.36 -13.68 -2.51
CA GLN A 12 10.12 -13.78 -3.31
C GLN A 12 9.93 -12.66 -4.34
N ARG A 13 10.76 -11.61 -4.34
CA ARG A 13 10.63 -10.45 -5.27
C ARG A 13 10.77 -10.86 -6.76
N GLN A 14 11.42 -11.99 -7.03
CA GLN A 14 11.74 -12.47 -8.38
C GLN A 14 10.71 -13.49 -8.93
N THR A 15 9.84 -14.06 -8.10
CA THR A 15 9.08 -15.28 -8.45
C THR A 15 7.65 -15.02 -8.93
N TRP A 16 7.15 -13.78 -8.87
CA TRP A 16 5.72 -13.52 -9.05
C TRP A 16 5.34 -13.07 -10.46
N VAL A 17 6.33 -12.64 -11.22
CA VAL A 17 6.21 -12.13 -12.59
C VAL A 17 5.48 -13.10 -13.56
N PRO A 18 5.60 -14.43 -13.46
CA PRO A 18 4.96 -15.34 -14.42
C PRO A 18 3.45 -15.56 -14.23
N PHE A 19 2.81 -15.04 -13.16
CA PHE A 19 1.39 -15.33 -12.85
C PHE A 19 0.41 -14.20 -13.23
N PHE A 20 0.84 -13.22 -14.04
CA PHE A 20 0.12 -11.95 -14.21
C PHE A 20 -0.86 -11.84 -15.39
N ASP A 21 -1.05 -12.89 -16.20
CA ASP A 21 -1.86 -12.78 -17.42
C ASP A 21 -3.37 -12.58 -17.16
N ASP A 22 -3.89 -12.91 -15.96
CA ASP A 22 -5.32 -12.78 -15.59
C ASP A 22 -5.58 -11.89 -14.34
N VAL A 23 -4.60 -11.06 -13.95
CA VAL A 23 -4.74 -10.21 -12.75
C VAL A 23 -5.33 -8.85 -13.07
N HIS A 24 -6.59 -8.68 -12.71
CA HIS A 24 -7.30 -7.40 -12.89
C HIS A 24 -6.92 -6.31 -11.88
N ALA A 25 -6.50 -6.69 -10.67
CA ALA A 25 -6.07 -5.76 -9.62
C ALA A 25 -5.10 -6.40 -8.64
N ILE A 26 -4.20 -5.59 -8.08
CA ILE A 26 -3.24 -5.95 -7.04
C ILE A 26 -3.57 -5.16 -5.77
N ILE A 27 -3.68 -5.86 -4.65
CA ILE A 27 -3.75 -5.25 -3.33
C ILE A 27 -2.36 -5.22 -2.71
N PHE A 28 -1.83 -4.03 -2.46
CA PHE A 28 -0.56 -3.79 -1.77
C PHE A 28 -0.81 -3.43 -0.32
N LEU A 29 -0.17 -4.15 0.60
CA LEU A 29 -0.26 -3.92 2.04
C LEU A 29 0.99 -3.18 2.54
N ALA A 30 0.82 -1.93 2.98
CA ALA A 30 1.88 -1.12 3.56
C ALA A 30 1.71 -1.06 5.10
N PRO A 31 2.51 -1.78 5.91
CA PRO A 31 2.40 -1.71 7.36
C PRO A 31 2.99 -0.38 7.90
N ILE A 32 2.17 0.67 7.97
CA ILE A 32 2.63 2.02 8.33
C ILE A 32 3.08 2.14 9.80
N SER A 33 2.67 1.21 10.66
CA SER A 33 3.11 1.17 12.06
C SER A 33 4.56 0.72 12.25
N CYS A 34 5.22 0.21 11.21
CA CYS A 34 6.62 -0.24 11.26
C CYS A 34 7.63 0.90 11.02
N PHE A 35 7.22 2.17 11.16
CA PHE A 35 8.06 3.35 10.92
C PHE A 35 9.30 3.42 11.83
N ASP A 36 9.26 2.76 12.99
CA ASP A 36 10.31 2.66 14.01
C ASP A 36 11.01 1.29 14.03
N GLN A 37 10.77 0.44 13.03
CA GLN A 37 11.31 -0.93 12.96
C GLN A 37 12.26 -1.10 11.78
N VAL A 38 13.22 -2.01 11.94
CA VAL A 38 14.15 -2.44 10.90
C VAL A 38 13.81 -3.85 10.39
N LEU A 39 14.31 -4.22 9.21
CA LEU A 39 14.13 -5.58 8.68
C LEU A 39 14.84 -6.60 9.59
N ALA A 40 14.33 -7.84 9.60
CA ALA A 40 14.93 -8.90 10.42
C ALA A 40 16.22 -9.40 9.76
N GLU A 41 16.20 -9.46 8.43
CA GLU A 41 17.29 -9.84 7.54
C GLU A 41 18.36 -8.76 7.40
N ASP A 42 17.99 -7.48 7.51
CA ASP A 42 18.92 -6.35 7.42
C ASP A 42 18.52 -5.24 8.40
N ARG A 43 19.27 -5.15 9.50
CA ARG A 43 19.01 -4.17 10.55
C ARG A 43 19.37 -2.73 10.16
N SER A 44 20.00 -2.51 9.02
CA SER A 44 20.28 -1.16 8.50
C SER A 44 19.08 -0.56 7.76
N VAL A 45 18.11 -1.38 7.36
CA VAL A 45 16.98 -0.96 6.52
C VAL A 45 15.71 -0.79 7.35
N ASN A 46 15.11 0.40 7.30
CA ASN A 46 13.82 0.66 7.92
C ASN A 46 12.68 -0.06 7.15
N ARG A 47 11.77 -0.73 7.88
CA ARG A 47 10.69 -1.53 7.27
C ARG A 47 9.69 -0.71 6.46
N LEU A 48 9.36 0.49 6.92
CA LEU A 48 8.47 1.39 6.20
C LEU A 48 9.14 1.90 4.92
N GLU A 49 10.45 2.17 4.97
CA GLU A 49 11.22 2.56 3.79
C GLU A 49 11.28 1.45 2.74
N ASP A 50 11.52 0.20 3.13
CA ASP A 50 11.44 -0.95 2.22
C ASP A 50 10.04 -1.07 1.59
N SER A 51 8.97 -0.87 2.36
CA SER A 51 7.60 -0.85 1.83
C SER A 51 7.38 0.26 0.80
N VAL A 52 7.98 1.43 1.00
CA VAL A 52 7.93 2.56 0.06
C VAL A 52 8.68 2.23 -1.23
N LEU A 53 9.85 1.60 -1.14
CA LEU A 53 10.64 1.16 -2.30
C LEU A 53 9.92 0.07 -3.10
N LEU A 54 9.31 -0.89 -2.42
CA LEU A 54 8.49 -1.93 -3.05
C LEU A 54 7.28 -1.33 -3.77
N TRP A 55 6.56 -0.40 -3.14
CA TRP A 55 5.44 0.28 -3.78
C TRP A 55 5.86 1.03 -5.05
N LYS A 56 7.01 1.72 -5.01
CA LYS A 56 7.58 2.39 -6.19
C LYS A 56 7.89 1.38 -7.30
N ALA A 57 8.49 0.23 -6.98
CA ALA A 57 8.79 -0.81 -7.96
C ALA A 57 7.52 -1.41 -8.59
N VAL A 58 6.48 -1.68 -7.79
CA VAL A 58 5.17 -2.15 -8.27
C VAL A 58 4.53 -1.11 -9.17
N CYS A 59 4.57 0.16 -8.77
CA CYS A 59 4.01 1.26 -9.56
C CYS A 59 4.73 1.40 -10.92
N ALA A 60 6.06 1.30 -10.93
CA ALA A 60 6.90 1.44 -12.14
C ALA A 60 6.86 0.24 -13.09
N ASN A 61 6.30 -0.90 -12.68
CA ASN A 61 6.34 -2.11 -13.49
C ASN A 61 5.45 -1.99 -14.73
N LYS A 62 6.07 -2.05 -15.92
CA LYS A 62 5.39 -1.97 -17.22
C LYS A 62 4.43 -3.14 -17.48
N LEU A 63 4.72 -4.32 -16.92
CA LEU A 63 3.83 -5.47 -17.01
C LEU A 63 2.53 -5.24 -16.22
N LEU A 64 2.57 -4.36 -15.23
CA LEU A 64 1.42 -3.98 -14.40
C LEU A 64 0.77 -2.67 -14.84
N ALA A 65 1.11 -2.15 -16.03
CA ALA A 65 0.66 -0.83 -16.48
C ALA A 65 -0.87 -0.70 -16.50
N ARG A 66 -1.58 -1.78 -16.85
CA ARG A 66 -3.05 -1.82 -16.94
C ARG A 66 -3.72 -2.47 -15.74
N VAL A 67 -2.94 -2.86 -14.73
CA VAL A 67 -3.46 -3.50 -13.51
C VAL A 67 -3.81 -2.41 -12.50
N ASP A 68 -5.02 -2.50 -11.94
CA ASP A 68 -5.44 -1.60 -10.87
C ASP A 68 -4.62 -1.86 -9.60
N LEU A 69 -4.07 -0.80 -9.01
CA LEU A 69 -3.29 -0.88 -7.78
C LEU A 69 -4.12 -0.34 -6.61
N VAL A 70 -4.37 -1.21 -5.63
CA VAL A 70 -5.09 -0.88 -4.41
C VAL A 70 -4.11 -0.88 -3.24
N LEU A 71 -4.00 0.25 -2.55
CA LEU A 71 -3.14 0.41 -1.38
C LEU A 71 -3.94 0.27 -0.10
N PHE A 72 -3.53 -0.65 0.75
CA PHE A 72 -3.97 -0.74 2.15
C PHE A 72 -2.84 -0.28 3.06
N LEU A 73 -3.04 0.86 3.71
CA LEU A 73 -2.23 1.32 4.82
C LEU A 73 -2.64 0.51 6.06
N ASN A 74 -1.86 -0.53 6.36
CA ASN A 74 -2.23 -1.53 7.33
C ASN A 74 -1.64 -1.24 8.73
N LYS A 75 -2.25 -1.85 9.75
CA LYS A 75 -1.88 -1.75 11.17
C LYS A 75 -2.09 -0.35 11.74
N CYS A 76 -3.15 0.36 11.31
CA CYS A 76 -3.52 1.68 11.81
C CYS A 76 -3.82 1.69 13.33
N ASP A 77 -4.30 0.57 13.87
CA ASP A 77 -4.49 0.33 15.30
C ASP A 77 -3.15 0.38 16.07
N ILE A 78 -2.14 -0.33 15.57
CA ILE A 78 -0.80 -0.35 16.17
C ILE A 78 -0.13 1.03 16.02
N LEU A 79 -0.34 1.69 14.88
CA LEU A 79 0.12 3.07 14.70
C LEU A 79 -0.47 3.99 15.78
N ALA A 80 -1.79 3.96 15.96
CA ALA A 80 -2.48 4.78 16.96
C ALA A 80 -1.94 4.54 18.37
N ALA A 81 -1.77 3.27 18.76
CA ALA A 81 -1.20 2.90 20.05
C ALA A 81 0.22 3.45 20.26
N LYS A 82 1.08 3.41 19.23
CA LYS A 82 2.44 3.96 19.31
C LYS A 82 2.46 5.47 19.46
N LEU A 83 1.63 6.18 18.70
CA LEU A 83 1.53 7.64 18.79
C LEU A 83 1.02 8.07 20.18
N ALA A 84 0.02 7.35 20.72
CA ALA A 84 -0.51 7.58 22.07
C ALA A 84 0.53 7.29 23.17
N ALA A 85 1.41 6.30 22.96
CA ALA A 85 2.54 6.03 23.85
C ALA A 85 3.68 7.07 23.75
N GLY A 86 3.53 8.11 22.93
CA GLY A 86 4.51 9.19 22.77
C GLY A 86 5.61 8.92 21.75
N VAL A 87 5.54 7.82 20.98
CA VAL A 87 6.50 7.58 19.89
C VAL A 87 6.31 8.64 18.80
N ARG A 88 7.35 9.42 18.54
CA ARG A 88 7.30 10.55 17.60
C ARG A 88 7.70 10.11 16.20
N LEU A 89 6.79 10.25 15.23
CA LEU A 89 7.06 9.90 13.84
C LEU A 89 8.22 10.71 13.25
N ALA A 90 8.32 12.00 13.58
CA ALA A 90 9.36 12.90 13.10
C ALA A 90 10.80 12.42 13.42
N LYS A 91 10.97 11.58 14.45
CA LYS A 91 12.26 10.96 14.79
C LYS A 91 12.74 9.98 13.72
N TYR A 92 11.81 9.32 13.02
CA TYR A 92 12.09 8.28 12.04
C TYR A 92 11.87 8.73 10.61
N VAL A 93 10.92 9.64 10.38
CA VAL A 93 10.57 10.15 9.05
C VAL A 93 10.85 11.65 9.00
N ARG A 94 12.07 12.02 8.57
CA ARG A 94 12.54 13.42 8.55
C ARG A 94 11.59 14.36 7.79
N ASN A 95 11.06 13.92 6.65
CA ASN A 95 10.14 14.70 5.81
C ASN A 95 8.75 14.91 6.45
N PHE A 96 8.45 14.25 7.58
CA PHE A 96 7.25 14.52 8.35
C PHE A 96 7.28 15.92 9.00
N GLY A 97 8.48 16.43 9.31
CA GLY A 97 8.68 17.78 9.85
C GLY A 97 7.97 17.99 11.19
N GLU A 98 7.39 19.17 11.36
CA GLU A 98 6.74 19.63 12.60
C GLU A 98 5.23 19.34 12.66
N ARG A 99 4.73 18.45 11.80
CA ARG A 99 3.31 18.06 11.80
C ARG A 99 2.92 17.43 13.14
N ALA A 100 1.64 17.60 13.53
CA ALA A 100 1.10 17.02 14.75
C ALA A 100 1.27 15.48 14.74
N ASN A 101 1.67 14.91 15.88
CA ASN A 101 1.91 13.47 16.04
C ASN A 101 0.61 12.71 16.33
N GLU A 102 -0.42 13.03 15.56
CA GLU A 102 -1.79 12.52 15.71
C GLU A 102 -2.10 11.53 14.59
N ARG A 103 -2.92 10.53 14.91
CA ARG A 103 -3.26 9.43 14.00
C ARG A 103 -3.69 9.93 12.61
N ASP A 104 -4.69 10.81 12.56
CA ASP A 104 -5.27 11.27 11.29
C ASP A 104 -4.26 12.06 10.44
N VAL A 105 -3.41 12.85 11.09
CA VAL A 105 -2.34 13.61 10.43
C VAL A 105 -1.29 12.67 9.84
N VAL A 106 -0.91 11.64 10.60
CA VAL A 106 0.07 10.64 10.17
C VAL A 106 -0.48 9.76 9.04
N GLU A 107 -1.71 9.26 9.17
CA GLU A 107 -2.38 8.46 8.14
C GLU A 107 -2.52 9.25 6.84
N LYS A 108 -2.96 10.52 6.93
CA LYS A 108 -3.07 11.42 5.77
C LYS A 108 -1.71 11.65 5.12
N TYR A 109 -0.67 11.89 5.93
CA TYR A 109 0.69 12.05 5.42
C TYR A 109 1.16 10.83 4.63
N PHE A 110 0.98 9.62 5.17
CA PHE A 110 1.36 8.40 4.46
C PHE A 110 0.54 8.19 3.20
N ARG A 111 -0.79 8.36 3.29
CA ARG A 111 -1.66 8.25 2.11
C ARG A 111 -1.23 9.19 0.99
N SER A 112 -0.92 10.45 1.31
CA SER A 112 -0.41 11.42 0.35
C SER A 112 0.96 11.02 -0.22
N LYS A 113 1.87 10.50 0.60
CA LYS A 113 3.19 10.03 0.14
C LYS A 113 3.07 8.88 -0.86
N PHE A 114 2.28 7.85 -0.55
CA PHE A 114 2.07 6.72 -1.45
C PHE A 114 1.28 7.11 -2.71
N MET A 115 0.32 8.03 -2.60
CA MET A 115 -0.40 8.59 -3.75
C MET A 115 0.53 9.35 -4.69
N ALA A 116 1.46 10.14 -4.16
CA ALA A 116 2.45 10.86 -4.96
C ALA A 116 3.33 9.89 -5.75
N ILE A 117 3.83 8.84 -5.10
CA ILE A 117 4.62 7.78 -5.75
C ILE A 117 3.79 7.07 -6.82
N HIS A 118 2.54 6.72 -6.52
CA HIS A 118 1.65 6.11 -7.49
C HIS A 118 1.50 6.99 -8.73
N ARG A 119 1.25 8.29 -8.56
CA ARG A 119 1.09 9.22 -9.67
C ARG A 119 2.38 9.40 -10.48
N GLU A 120 3.52 9.49 -9.81
CA GLU A 120 4.83 9.77 -10.44
C GLU A 120 5.38 8.56 -11.20
N TYR A 121 5.25 7.36 -10.63
CA TYR A 121 5.91 6.16 -11.17
C TYR A 121 5.01 5.30 -12.04
N SER A 122 3.69 5.56 -12.10
CA SER A 122 2.81 4.80 -13.00
C SER A 122 3.18 5.06 -14.47
N PRO A 123 3.38 4.02 -15.29
CA PRO A 123 3.72 4.18 -16.71
C PRO A 123 2.56 4.79 -17.53
N VAL A 124 1.33 4.65 -17.04
CA VAL A 124 0.13 5.29 -17.57
C VAL A 124 -0.68 5.86 -16.41
N PRO A 125 -1.51 6.91 -16.63
CA PRO A 125 -2.40 7.41 -15.59
C PRO A 125 -3.31 6.31 -15.06
N ARG A 126 -3.27 6.08 -13.74
CA ARG A 126 -4.11 5.12 -13.02
C ARG A 126 -4.91 5.84 -11.94
N LYS A 127 -6.11 5.37 -11.65
CA LYS A 127 -6.88 5.85 -10.51
C LYS A 127 -6.25 5.34 -9.21
N PHE A 128 -6.11 6.22 -8.23
CA PHE A 128 -5.54 5.86 -6.94
C PHE A 128 -6.62 5.34 -5.98
N TYR A 129 -6.43 4.11 -5.49
CA TYR A 129 -7.25 3.50 -4.45
C TYR A 129 -6.38 3.33 -3.20
N GLY A 130 -6.72 4.04 -2.12
CA GLY A 130 -5.92 4.04 -0.90
C GLY A 130 -6.80 4.08 0.34
N PHE A 131 -6.70 3.04 1.16
CA PHE A 131 -7.53 2.80 2.34
C PHE A 131 -6.67 2.58 3.59
N CYS A 132 -7.15 3.02 4.74
CA CYS A 132 -6.58 2.68 6.04
C CYS A 132 -7.25 1.41 6.56
N THR A 133 -6.46 0.45 7.05
CA THR A 133 -6.96 -0.83 7.57
C THR A 133 -6.32 -1.16 8.93
N SER A 134 -7.10 -1.80 9.80
CA SER A 134 -6.63 -2.34 11.08
C SER A 134 -7.08 -3.80 11.24
N VAL A 135 -6.35 -4.57 12.05
CA VAL A 135 -6.69 -5.98 12.34
C VAL A 135 -8.03 -6.07 13.10
N THR A 136 -8.38 -5.02 13.85
CA THR A 136 -9.63 -4.92 14.60
C THR A 136 -10.84 -4.59 13.72
N ASP A 137 -10.63 -4.22 12.45
CA ASP A 137 -11.70 -3.77 11.55
C ASP A 137 -11.80 -4.67 10.30
N SER A 138 -11.93 -5.97 10.57
CA SER A 138 -12.12 -7.01 9.55
C SER A 138 -13.40 -6.80 8.74
N THR A 139 -14.43 -6.22 9.34
CA THR A 139 -15.72 -5.91 8.69
C THR A 139 -15.55 -4.83 7.63
N THR A 140 -14.85 -3.74 7.94
CA THR A 140 -14.56 -2.68 6.97
C THR A 140 -13.60 -3.16 5.89
N THR A 141 -12.60 -3.98 6.24
CA THR A 141 -11.67 -4.57 5.25
C THR A 141 -12.40 -5.48 4.26
N GLY A 142 -13.34 -6.31 4.73
CA GLY A 142 -14.19 -7.13 3.86
C GLY A 142 -15.07 -6.30 2.93
N GLY A 143 -15.66 -5.21 3.44
CA GLY A 143 -16.45 -4.26 2.64
C GLY A 143 -15.61 -3.52 1.58
N ILE A 144 -14.38 -3.14 1.92
CA ILE A 144 -13.44 -2.51 0.97
C ILE A 144 -13.07 -3.51 -0.13
N ILE A 145 -12.77 -4.77 0.22
CA ILE A 145 -12.46 -5.82 -0.75
C ILE A 145 -13.65 -6.08 -1.68
N ALA A 146 -14.87 -6.15 -1.14
CA ALA A 146 -16.09 -6.28 -1.94
C ALA A 146 -16.27 -5.08 -2.89
N SER A 147 -16.07 -3.86 -2.38
CA SER A 147 -16.16 -2.63 -3.17
C SER A 147 -15.12 -2.60 -4.30
N VAL A 148 -13.88 -2.99 -4.01
CA VAL A 148 -12.80 -3.11 -5.02
C VAL A 148 -13.19 -4.14 -6.08
N ARG A 149 -13.69 -5.31 -5.67
CA ARG A 149 -14.17 -6.35 -6.58
C ARG A 149 -15.26 -5.82 -7.52
N ASP A 150 -16.24 -5.11 -6.99
CA ASP A 150 -17.35 -4.55 -7.77
C ASP A 150 -16.90 -3.43 -8.71
N MET A 151 -15.88 -2.67 -8.33
CA MET A 151 -15.30 -1.63 -9.20
C MET A 151 -14.57 -2.26 -10.39
N VAL A 152 -13.74 -3.26 -10.13
CA VAL A 152 -13.00 -3.99 -11.16
C VAL A 152 -13.98 -4.68 -12.12
N VAL A 153 -14.98 -5.41 -11.60
CA VAL A 153 -16.00 -6.10 -12.42
C VAL A 153 -16.77 -5.12 -13.31
N ARG A 154 -17.14 -3.94 -12.79
CA ARG A 154 -17.86 -2.92 -13.57
C ARG A 154 -17.03 -2.36 -14.73
N GLU A 155 -15.74 -2.13 -14.52
CA GLU A 155 -14.85 -1.66 -15.58
C GLU A 155 -14.67 -2.71 -16.69
N HIS A 156 -14.59 -4.01 -16.34
CA HIS A 156 -14.58 -5.09 -17.33
C HIS A 156 -15.88 -5.18 -18.14
N LEU A 157 -17.03 -5.08 -17.47
CA LEU A 157 -18.32 -5.08 -18.16
C LEU A 157 -18.48 -3.88 -19.10
N ARG A 158 -17.90 -2.72 -18.76
CA ARG A 158 -17.86 -1.54 -19.64
C ARG A 158 -16.98 -1.80 -20.86
N ALA A 159 -15.77 -2.33 -20.66
CA ALA A 159 -14.85 -2.65 -21.75
C ALA A 159 -15.43 -3.71 -22.71
N SER A 160 -16.17 -4.70 -22.19
CA SER A 160 -16.79 -5.77 -22.98
C SER A 160 -18.06 -5.34 -23.73
N LYS A 161 -18.77 -4.31 -23.27
CA LYS A 161 -19.97 -3.76 -23.96
C LYS A 161 -19.64 -2.76 -25.07
N LEU A 162 -18.36 -2.41 -25.23
CA LEU A 162 -17.83 -1.54 -26.27
C LEU A 162 -17.21 -2.34 -27.44
N MET A 163 -17.34 -3.67 -27.43
CA MET A 163 -17.16 -4.56 -28.58
C MET A 163 -18.54 -4.95 -29.12
#